data_AF-A0A7V3XDR8-F1
#
_entry.id   AF-A0A7V3XDR8-F1
#
_cell.length_a   1.000
_cell.length_b   1.000
_cell.length_c   1.000
_cell.angle_alpha   90.00
_cell.angle_beta   90.00
_cell.angle_gamma   90.00
#
_symmetry.space_group_name_H-M   'P 1'
#
loop_
_entity.id
_entity.type
_entity.pdbx_description
1 polymer ?
#
loop_
_entity_poly.entity_id
_entity_poly.type
_entity_poly.pdbx_seq_one_letter_code
_entity_poly.pdbx_strand_id
1 'polypeptide(L)'
;MTAKTLVLLTLIVAVFLSIWGQGAVLLATTEGSWNAVVAQIEGTLKEALKTQQAGNIEKVKELVTEAYFGTFEASGMEDAIKDHVSAQAVSDLESRFNKIRQSLITGAPPSSTEKLIEELTAELKKTIPALEKAKVVPKIKSGASAPSPSGEKPGEPSAPASEPDKTSFQAQAAVLKGLFAKALETYRGGDHKKAKGMISDAYFEHFEGMEAVIAAKSSALKTELESLFGKVIGLMGSDAPYGEVEKMVKALEAKLEEAVQLLGQGKESKTSLFLNSLIIITREGFEAILIVSALAAYLVKIGHRDKVRVIYQSAIVAVLASLAIAFLFQTLLKAFPASREVLEGATMVLASIVLFYVSYWLISKTQASKWQKFIQKKVQESLSKGGLIALWSTAFLAVFREGAETVLFYQALLSTAGESGKFQVILGLLIGSGVLVALFLLLRYGSLKIPLKAFFTVTSILLYYLAFVFAGKGIVELQTAGVLNATPVKYIPTINVFGIYPTLQSLLIQGVLLLAALFAIIYLFLQAPRVKPQEKMV
;
A
#
# COMPACT_ATOMS: atom_id res chain seq x y z
N MET A 1 -11.42 69.77 -30.26
CA MET A 1 -10.86 69.99 -28.91
C MET A 1 -9.94 71.19 -28.96
N THR A 2 -10.20 72.22 -28.15
CA THR A 2 -9.45 73.48 -28.16
C THR A 2 -8.14 73.34 -27.37
N ALA A 3 -7.16 74.20 -27.62
CA ALA A 3 -5.82 74.13 -27.02
C ALA A 3 -5.83 74.08 -25.48
N LYS A 4 -6.87 74.60 -24.82
CA LYS A 4 -7.07 74.48 -23.37
C LYS A 4 -7.41 73.06 -22.90
N THR A 5 -8.06 72.23 -23.73
CA THR A 5 -8.36 70.82 -23.43
C THR A 5 -7.12 69.93 -23.58
N LEU A 6 -6.19 70.28 -24.46
CA LEU A 6 -4.94 69.53 -24.67
C LEU A 6 -3.91 69.78 -23.55
N VAL A 7 -3.87 71.00 -23.01
CA VAL A 7 -3.01 71.37 -21.87
C VAL A 7 -3.50 70.73 -20.56
N LEU A 8 -4.82 70.62 -20.38
CA LEU A 8 -5.37 69.93 -19.20
C LEU A 8 -5.15 68.40 -19.25
N LEU A 9 -5.22 67.79 -20.45
CA LEU A 9 -4.92 66.36 -20.62
C LEU A 9 -3.43 66.06 -20.43
N THR A 10 -2.53 66.94 -20.86
CA THR A 10 -1.07 66.78 -20.66
C THR A 10 -0.66 66.99 -19.21
N LEU A 11 -1.31 67.89 -18.46
CA LEU A 11 -1.07 68.05 -17.02
C LEU A 11 -1.61 66.87 -16.18
N ILE A 12 -2.74 66.27 -16.55
CA ILE A 12 -3.27 65.09 -15.85
C ILE A 12 -2.38 63.86 -16.11
N VAL A 13 -1.86 63.68 -17.32
CA VAL A 13 -0.92 62.59 -17.65
C VAL A 13 0.45 62.81 -16.98
N ALA A 14 0.92 64.06 -16.87
CA ALA A 14 2.18 64.36 -16.20
C ALA A 14 2.12 64.16 -14.68
N VAL A 15 0.99 64.50 -14.03
CA VAL A 15 0.81 64.27 -12.57
C VAL A 15 0.63 62.78 -12.26
N PHE A 16 -0.02 62.01 -13.14
CA PHE A 16 -0.13 60.56 -12.97
C PHE A 16 1.21 59.82 -13.19
N LEU A 17 2.08 60.32 -14.06
CA LEU A 17 3.42 59.74 -14.29
C LEU A 17 4.44 60.11 -13.19
N SER A 18 4.22 61.18 -12.42
CA SER A 18 5.10 61.58 -11.30
C SER A 18 4.81 60.86 -9.97
N ILE A 19 3.74 60.07 -9.87
CA ILE A 19 3.44 59.25 -8.66
C ILE A 19 3.83 57.76 -8.87
N TRP A 20 4.23 57.37 -10.09
CA TRP A 20 4.67 56.01 -10.44
C TRP A 20 6.05 56.01 -11.13
N GLY A 21 6.96 56.87 -10.66
CA GLY A 21 8.24 57.13 -11.32
C GLY A 21 9.38 57.48 -10.37
N GLN A 22 9.47 56.81 -9.21
CA GLN A 22 10.71 56.75 -8.42
C GLN A 22 10.95 55.31 -7.96
N GLY A 23 11.40 54.49 -8.89
CA GLY A 23 11.94 53.16 -8.66
C GLY A 23 13.10 52.93 -9.61
N ALA A 24 14.32 53.27 -9.18
CA ALA A 24 15.58 52.71 -9.68
C ALA A 24 16.75 53.28 -8.85
N VAL A 25 16.78 52.99 -7.54
CA VAL A 25 18.07 52.76 -6.89
C VAL A 25 18.32 51.26 -7.03
N LEU A 26 19.43 50.94 -7.69
CA LEU A 26 19.95 49.60 -7.92
C LEU A 26 20.14 48.89 -6.57
N LEU A 27 19.16 48.13 -6.12
CA LEU A 27 19.38 47.02 -5.20
C LEU A 27 19.34 45.77 -6.07
N ALA A 28 20.53 45.26 -6.41
CA ALA A 28 20.68 43.92 -6.95
C ALA A 28 20.04 42.95 -5.95
N THR A 29 18.84 42.47 -6.25
CA THR A 29 18.28 41.30 -5.59
C THR A 29 19.14 40.13 -6.02
N THR A 30 19.97 39.60 -5.13
CA THR A 30 20.63 38.32 -5.35
C THR A 30 19.54 37.26 -5.54
N GLU A 31 19.34 36.83 -6.79
CA GLU A 31 18.51 35.67 -7.11
C GLU A 31 19.05 34.47 -6.34
N GLY A 32 18.21 33.87 -5.49
CA GLY A 32 18.56 32.65 -4.78
C GLY A 32 18.72 31.48 -5.75
N SER A 33 19.91 30.87 -5.81
CA SER A 33 20.13 29.66 -6.60
C SER A 33 19.93 28.40 -5.75
N TRP A 34 19.55 27.28 -6.36
CA TRP A 34 19.52 25.98 -5.66
C TRP A 34 20.89 25.61 -5.09
N ASN A 35 21.98 26.04 -5.73
CA ASN A 35 23.34 25.91 -5.20
C ASN A 35 23.53 26.65 -3.87
N ALA A 36 22.90 27.83 -3.69
CA ALA A 36 22.95 28.57 -2.43
C ALA A 36 22.18 27.85 -1.32
N VAL A 37 21.02 27.26 -1.63
CA VAL A 37 20.25 26.44 -0.69
C VAL A 37 21.07 25.24 -0.22
N VAL A 38 21.72 24.52 -1.15
CA VAL A 38 22.57 23.37 -0.80
C VAL A 38 23.79 23.80 0.04
N ALA A 39 24.41 24.93 -0.30
CA ALA A 39 25.53 25.47 0.49
C ALA A 39 25.09 25.85 1.92
N GLN A 40 23.88 26.39 2.09
CA GLN A 40 23.32 26.69 3.41
C GLN A 40 23.04 25.42 4.22
N ILE A 41 22.49 24.38 3.60
CA ILE A 41 22.30 23.06 4.26
C ILE A 41 23.65 22.50 4.71
N GLU A 42 24.64 22.46 3.82
CA GLU A 42 25.99 21.96 4.10
C GLU A 42 26.64 22.74 5.25
N GLY A 43 26.56 24.07 5.22
CA GLY A 43 27.11 24.96 6.24
C GLY A 43 26.49 24.71 7.61
N THR A 44 25.16 24.65 7.69
CA THR A 44 24.43 24.40 8.94
C THR A 44 24.75 23.02 9.53
N LEU A 45 24.88 21.99 8.70
CA LEU A 45 25.26 20.64 9.16
C LEU A 45 26.72 20.56 9.63
N LYS A 46 27.64 21.28 8.98
CA LYS A 46 29.03 21.41 9.45
C LYS A 46 29.13 22.19 10.76
N GLU A 47 28.29 23.20 10.95
CA GLU A 47 28.17 23.91 12.23
C GLU A 47 27.63 22.97 13.33
N ALA A 48 26.65 22.12 13.00
CA ALA A 48 26.14 21.10 13.92
C ALA A 48 27.26 20.13 14.32
N LEU A 49 28.09 19.68 13.38
CA LEU A 49 29.24 18.82 13.66
C LEU A 49 30.26 19.48 14.60
N LYS A 50 30.58 20.76 14.37
CA LYS A 50 31.46 21.51 15.27
C LYS A 50 30.86 21.68 16.66
N THR A 51 29.54 21.89 16.74
CA THR A 51 28.80 22.04 17.99
C THR A 51 28.70 20.73 18.78
N GLN A 52 28.60 19.60 18.07
CA GLN A 52 28.67 18.26 18.65
C GLN A 52 30.00 18.05 19.39
N GLN A 53 31.11 18.46 18.78
CA GLN A 53 32.45 18.39 19.41
C GLN A 53 32.54 19.23 20.68
N ALA A 54 31.76 20.30 20.79
CA ALA A 54 31.64 21.12 22.00
C ALA A 54 30.68 20.54 23.06
N GLY A 55 30.05 19.39 22.80
CA GLY A 55 29.18 18.68 23.75
C GLY A 55 27.82 19.34 23.99
N ASN A 56 27.34 20.17 23.05
CA ASN A 56 26.04 20.84 23.13
C ASN A 56 25.01 20.18 22.22
N ILE A 57 24.44 19.06 22.68
CA ILE A 57 23.48 18.24 21.91
C ILE A 57 22.18 18.99 21.59
N GLU A 58 21.70 19.85 22.48
CA GLU A 58 20.50 20.68 22.22
C GLU A 58 20.72 21.59 21.00
N LYS A 59 21.87 22.27 20.95
CA LYS A 59 22.20 23.13 19.82
C LYS A 59 22.46 22.34 18.54
N VAL A 60 22.97 21.11 18.65
CA VAL A 60 23.08 20.18 17.51
C VAL A 60 21.69 19.85 16.95
N LYS A 61 20.73 19.48 17.80
CA LYS A 61 19.35 19.20 17.37
C LYS A 61 18.73 20.40 16.66
N GLU A 62 18.90 21.61 17.22
CA GLU A 62 18.43 22.84 16.59
C GLU A 62 18.98 23.05 15.17
N LEU A 63 20.29 22.88 15.00
CA LEU A 63 20.95 23.07 13.70
C LEU A 63 20.52 22.02 12.68
N VAL A 64 20.30 20.77 13.11
CA VAL A 64 19.77 19.71 12.24
C VAL A 64 18.32 20.02 11.82
N THR A 65 17.47 20.42 12.76
CA THR A 65 16.08 20.86 12.47
C THR A 65 16.09 22.05 11.51
N GLU A 66 17.01 22.99 11.66
CA GLU A 66 17.14 24.16 10.78
C GLU A 66 17.61 23.79 9.37
N ALA A 67 18.55 22.85 9.25
CA ALA A 67 19.01 22.37 7.95
C ALA A 67 17.88 21.67 7.18
N TYR A 68 17.06 20.86 7.85
CA TYR A 68 15.95 20.13 7.24
C TYR A 68 14.72 21.01 7.03
N PHE A 69 14.04 21.42 8.09
CA PHE A 69 12.78 22.18 8.00
C PHE A 69 13.01 23.64 7.57
N GLY A 70 14.04 24.28 8.11
CA GLY A 70 14.30 25.71 7.89
C GLY A 70 14.92 26.04 6.52
N THR A 71 15.62 25.08 5.90
CA THR A 71 16.31 25.29 4.62
C THR A 71 15.83 24.35 3.53
N PHE A 72 15.89 23.03 3.74
CA PHE A 72 15.54 22.05 2.71
C PHE A 72 14.03 22.07 2.37
N GLU A 73 13.14 21.93 3.34
CA GLU A 73 11.69 21.97 3.10
C GLU A 73 11.22 23.40 2.79
N ALA A 74 11.60 24.38 3.62
CA ALA A 74 11.12 25.76 3.49
C ALA A 74 11.48 26.43 2.16
N SER A 75 12.63 26.09 1.57
CA SER A 75 13.01 26.59 0.23
C SER A 75 12.16 25.99 -0.90
N GLY A 76 11.31 25.00 -0.61
CA GLY A 76 10.58 24.22 -1.60
C GLY A 76 11.46 23.25 -2.38
N MET A 77 12.71 23.00 -1.93
CA MET A 77 13.62 22.06 -2.60
C MET A 77 13.07 20.63 -2.55
N GLU A 78 12.50 20.21 -1.43
CA GLU A 78 11.85 18.91 -1.30
C GLU A 78 10.74 18.72 -2.34
N ASP A 79 9.77 19.64 -2.38
CA ASP A 79 8.68 19.66 -3.37
C ASP A 79 9.22 19.64 -4.80
N ALA A 80 10.23 20.46 -5.09
CA ALA A 80 10.79 20.58 -6.43
C ALA A 80 11.51 19.30 -6.87
N ILE A 81 12.26 18.65 -5.98
CA ILE A 81 12.91 17.35 -6.24
C ILE A 81 11.86 16.26 -6.42
N LYS A 82 10.82 16.26 -5.57
CA LYS A 82 9.70 15.32 -5.67
C LYS A 82 9.00 15.41 -7.02
N ASP A 83 8.77 16.63 -7.50
CA ASP A 83 8.02 16.91 -8.72
C ASP A 83 8.83 16.78 -10.01
N HIS A 84 10.14 17.05 -9.97
CA HIS A 84 10.99 17.14 -11.17
C HIS A 84 12.14 16.14 -11.23
N VAL A 85 12.40 15.40 -10.14
CA VAL A 85 13.39 14.31 -10.11
C VAL A 85 12.70 12.99 -9.82
N SER A 86 12.31 12.73 -8.57
CA SER A 86 11.47 11.60 -8.17
C SER A 86 11.17 11.63 -6.67
N ALA A 87 10.08 10.98 -6.27
CA ALA A 87 9.79 10.70 -4.86
C ALA A 87 10.86 9.79 -4.21
N GLN A 88 11.52 8.91 -4.98
CA GLN A 88 12.61 8.07 -4.47
C GLN A 88 13.83 8.91 -4.09
N ALA A 89 14.19 9.91 -4.91
CA ALA A 89 15.29 10.81 -4.61
C ALA A 89 15.03 11.59 -3.30
N VAL A 90 13.80 12.01 -3.05
CA VAL A 90 13.41 12.64 -1.77
C VAL A 90 13.56 11.66 -0.62
N SER A 91 13.04 10.43 -0.73
CA SER A 91 13.17 9.42 0.31
C SER A 91 14.64 9.07 0.63
N ASP A 92 15.49 8.98 -0.39
CA ASP A 92 16.93 8.75 -0.21
C ASP A 92 17.62 9.93 0.51
N LEU A 93 17.20 11.16 0.23
CA LEU A 93 17.71 12.38 0.88
C LEU A 93 17.23 12.46 2.35
N GLU A 94 15.95 12.20 2.62
CA GLU A 94 15.36 12.11 3.97
C GLU A 94 16.15 11.11 4.83
N SER A 95 16.38 9.91 4.30
CA SER A 95 17.17 8.87 4.98
C SER A 95 18.60 9.33 5.31
N ARG A 96 19.24 10.09 4.40
CA ARG A 96 20.58 10.65 4.63
C ARG A 96 20.57 11.74 5.70
N PHE A 97 19.56 12.62 5.72
CA PHE A 97 19.37 13.60 6.79
C PHE A 97 19.22 12.90 8.15
N ASN A 98 18.43 11.83 8.24
CA ASN A 98 18.28 11.09 9.49
C ASN A 98 19.59 10.41 9.93
N LYS A 99 20.34 9.78 9.01
CA LYS A 99 21.66 9.21 9.34
C LYS A 99 22.63 10.27 9.89
N ILE A 100 22.64 11.46 9.31
CA ILE A 100 23.44 12.59 9.80
C ILE A 100 22.95 13.02 11.19
N ARG A 101 21.63 13.17 11.39
CA ARG A 101 21.03 13.49 12.70
C ARG A 101 21.47 12.47 13.76
N GLN A 102 21.32 11.18 13.49
CA GLN A 102 21.72 10.11 14.41
C GLN A 102 23.22 10.19 14.72
N SER A 103 24.07 10.28 13.69
CA SER A 103 25.52 10.42 13.84
C SER A 103 25.90 11.61 14.72
N LEU A 104 25.20 12.74 14.56
CA LEU A 104 25.39 13.96 15.33
C LEU A 104 24.88 13.84 16.79
N ILE A 105 23.75 13.18 17.03
CA ILE A 105 23.18 13.03 18.37
C ILE A 105 23.95 11.98 19.19
N THR A 106 24.34 10.85 18.58
CA THR A 106 25.00 9.75 19.28
C THR A 106 26.49 9.98 19.53
N GLY A 107 27.04 11.13 19.15
CA GLY A 107 28.47 11.41 19.34
C GLY A 107 29.39 10.63 18.40
N ALA A 108 28.93 10.23 17.21
CA ALA A 108 29.73 9.42 16.28
C ALA A 108 31.00 10.17 15.80
N PRO A 109 32.05 9.45 15.34
CA PRO A 109 33.32 10.06 14.96
C PRO A 109 33.16 11.18 13.94
N PRO A 110 33.80 12.35 14.12
CA PRO A 110 33.59 13.50 13.23
C PRO A 110 33.87 13.21 11.76
N SER A 111 34.89 12.41 11.46
CA SER A 111 35.23 11.99 10.09
C SER A 111 34.12 11.16 9.42
N SER A 112 33.38 10.36 10.19
CA SER A 112 32.25 9.58 9.68
C SER A 112 31.04 10.46 9.40
N THR A 113 30.74 11.41 10.30
CA THR A 113 29.65 12.38 10.13
C THR A 113 29.93 13.34 8.98
N GLU A 114 31.18 13.81 8.84
CA GLU A 114 31.61 14.69 7.75
C GLU A 114 31.42 14.01 6.39
N LYS A 115 31.79 12.73 6.27
CA LYS A 115 31.53 11.95 5.06
C LYS A 115 30.03 11.85 4.73
N LEU A 116 29.17 11.64 5.73
CA LEU A 116 27.72 11.62 5.51
C LEU A 116 27.18 12.96 4.99
N ILE A 117 27.70 14.08 5.52
CA ILE A 117 27.35 15.44 5.07
C ILE A 117 27.82 15.67 3.63
N GLU A 118 29.04 15.24 3.28
CA GLU A 118 29.57 15.34 1.92
C GLU A 118 28.73 14.53 0.93
N GLU A 119 28.35 13.30 1.30
CA GLU A 119 27.50 12.45 0.46
C GLU A 119 26.10 13.04 0.25
N LEU A 120 25.46 13.57 1.31
CA LEU A 120 24.19 14.28 1.20
C LEU A 120 24.30 15.48 0.25
N THR A 121 25.36 16.29 0.43
CA THR A 121 25.61 17.49 -0.39
C THR A 121 25.82 17.12 -1.86
N ALA A 122 26.58 16.06 -2.13
CA ALA A 122 26.79 15.56 -3.47
C ALA A 122 25.47 15.10 -4.12
N GLU A 123 24.61 14.40 -3.36
CA GLU A 123 23.32 13.94 -3.86
C GLU A 123 22.36 15.10 -4.13
N LEU A 124 22.30 16.11 -3.25
CA LEU A 124 21.54 17.34 -3.48
C LEU A 124 22.04 18.08 -4.73
N LYS A 125 23.35 18.17 -4.97
CA LYS A 125 23.89 18.82 -6.18
C LYS A 125 23.50 18.11 -7.47
N LYS A 126 23.33 16.78 -7.44
CA LYS A 126 22.89 16.02 -8.62
C LYS A 126 21.45 16.34 -9.05
N THR A 127 20.59 16.82 -8.14
CA THR A 127 19.19 17.14 -8.46
C THR A 127 19.04 18.51 -9.13
N ILE A 128 19.97 19.44 -8.88
CA ILE A 128 19.92 20.83 -9.34
C ILE A 128 19.67 20.98 -10.86
N PRO A 129 20.38 20.27 -11.77
CA PRO A 129 20.16 20.45 -13.20
C PRO A 129 18.72 20.16 -13.66
N ALA A 130 18.04 19.22 -12.99
CA ALA A 130 16.65 18.92 -13.28
C ALA A 130 15.70 20.03 -12.81
N LEU A 131 15.98 20.64 -11.66
CA LEU A 131 15.21 21.77 -11.11
C LEU A 131 15.38 23.03 -11.97
N GLU A 132 16.61 23.31 -12.41
CA GLU A 132 16.92 24.43 -13.30
C GLU A 132 16.25 24.25 -14.68
N LYS A 133 16.30 23.03 -15.24
CA LYS A 133 15.59 22.70 -16.48
C LYS A 133 14.07 22.90 -16.36
N ALA A 134 13.52 22.61 -15.19
CA ALA A 134 12.11 22.82 -14.88
C ALA A 134 11.76 24.29 -14.59
N LYS A 135 12.75 25.20 -14.55
CA LYS A 135 12.59 26.63 -14.23
C LYS A 135 11.93 26.88 -12.87
N VAL A 136 12.10 25.96 -11.91
CA VAL A 136 11.62 26.16 -10.54
C VAL A 136 12.64 26.99 -9.77
N VAL A 137 12.16 27.99 -9.04
CA VAL A 137 12.99 28.88 -8.23
C VAL A 137 12.79 28.59 -6.73
N PRO A 138 13.85 28.73 -5.90
CA PRO A 138 13.73 28.51 -4.46
C PRO A 138 12.83 29.57 -3.79
N LYS A 139 12.02 29.13 -2.82
CA LYS A 139 11.18 29.99 -1.97
C LYS A 139 12.00 30.53 -0.80
N ILE A 140 12.92 31.48 -1.03
CA ILE A 140 13.75 32.05 0.05
C ILE A 140 12.99 33.11 0.83
N LYS A 141 12.87 32.95 2.15
CA LYS A 141 12.48 34.03 3.06
C LYS A 141 13.73 34.78 3.55
N SER A 142 13.79 36.08 3.27
CA SER A 142 14.78 36.99 3.86
C SER A 142 14.49 37.19 5.35
N GLY A 143 15.40 36.74 6.23
CA GLY A 143 15.48 37.20 7.62
C GLY A 143 15.78 36.10 8.64
N ALA A 144 17.07 35.84 8.89
CA ALA A 144 17.52 35.14 10.08
C ALA A 144 18.59 35.98 10.79
N SER A 145 18.18 36.67 11.84
CA SER A 145 19.07 37.33 12.81
C SER A 145 19.61 36.29 13.80
N ALA A 146 20.93 36.32 14.00
CA ALA A 146 21.70 35.40 14.86
C ALA A 146 21.29 35.44 16.35
N PRO A 147 21.37 34.32 17.10
CA PRO A 147 21.16 34.32 18.54
C PRO A 147 22.48 34.42 19.35
N SER A 148 22.40 35.11 20.50
CA SER A 148 23.42 35.21 21.57
C SER A 148 22.90 34.56 22.87
N PRO A 149 23.73 34.20 23.88
CA PRO A 149 23.57 32.99 24.71
C PRO A 149 23.15 33.19 26.18
N SER A 150 22.58 32.14 26.80
CA SER A 150 22.59 31.83 28.26
C SER A 150 21.96 30.43 28.50
N GLY A 151 22.69 29.41 28.97
CA GLY A 151 22.80 28.93 30.38
C GLY A 151 21.55 28.10 30.78
N GLU A 152 21.53 26.80 31.07
CA GLU A 152 22.28 25.91 32.00
C GLU A 152 21.96 24.41 31.71
N LYS A 153 22.73 23.46 32.29
CA LYS A 153 22.68 21.97 32.21
C LYS A 153 22.28 21.38 33.59
N PRO A 154 22.16 20.05 33.83
CA PRO A 154 21.85 18.88 32.97
C PRO A 154 20.88 17.83 33.61
N GLY A 155 20.44 16.81 32.85
CA GLY A 155 19.92 15.56 33.40
C GLY A 155 19.54 14.50 32.35
N GLU A 156 20.43 13.54 32.11
CA GLU A 156 20.19 12.24 31.44
C GLU A 156 20.26 11.13 32.52
N PRO A 157 19.65 9.94 32.37
CA PRO A 157 20.08 8.96 31.34
C PRO A 157 18.97 8.15 30.64
N SER A 158 19.36 7.67 29.46
CA SER A 158 18.73 6.74 28.53
C SER A 158 18.52 5.30 29.05
N ALA A 159 17.54 4.60 28.48
CA ALA A 159 17.35 3.14 28.56
C ALA A 159 16.79 2.57 27.22
N PRO A 160 17.01 1.28 26.90
CA PRO A 160 17.15 0.77 25.55
C PRO A 160 15.82 0.41 24.85
N ALA A 161 15.85 0.54 23.52
CA ALA A 161 14.77 0.20 22.61
C ALA A 161 14.51 -1.32 22.56
N SER A 162 13.25 -1.71 22.71
CA SER A 162 12.69 -3.00 22.31
C SER A 162 11.83 -2.84 21.04
N GLU A 163 11.94 -3.83 20.15
CA GLU A 163 11.36 -3.90 18.81
C GLU A 163 9.83 -3.68 18.77
N PRO A 164 9.28 -2.99 17.74
CA PRO A 164 7.84 -2.83 17.62
C PRO A 164 7.21 -4.04 16.91
N ASP A 165 6.62 -4.93 17.71
CA ASP A 165 5.57 -5.88 17.31
C ASP A 165 4.26 -5.10 17.01
N LYS A 166 3.27 -5.69 16.31
CA LYS A 166 2.00 -5.11 15.79
C LYS A 166 1.09 -4.38 16.82
N THR A 167 1.56 -4.16 18.04
CA THR A 167 1.21 -3.07 18.95
C THR A 167 1.89 -1.75 18.55
N SER A 168 1.34 -0.84 17.76
CA SER A 168 0.35 -0.78 16.68
C SER A 168 0.61 0.63 16.09
N PHE A 169 0.37 0.89 14.80
CA PHE A 169 0.42 2.28 14.32
C PHE A 169 -0.50 3.21 15.14
N GLN A 170 -1.53 2.64 15.80
CA GLN A 170 -2.33 3.30 16.84
C GLN A 170 -1.54 3.66 18.10
N ALA A 171 -0.65 2.79 18.60
CA ALA A 171 0.22 3.07 19.74
C ALA A 171 1.26 4.15 19.40
N GLN A 172 1.90 4.06 18.22
CA GLN A 172 2.82 5.10 17.74
C GLN A 172 2.09 6.44 17.54
N ALA A 173 0.89 6.42 16.96
CA ALA A 173 0.08 7.62 16.83
C ALA A 173 -0.41 8.18 18.17
N ALA A 174 -0.71 7.33 19.15
CA ALA A 174 -1.05 7.78 20.51
C ALA A 174 0.16 8.42 21.20
N VAL A 175 1.36 7.89 21.01
CA VAL A 175 2.62 8.50 21.48
C VAL A 175 2.82 9.87 20.81
N LEU A 176 2.69 9.95 19.49
CA LEU A 176 2.77 11.21 18.73
C LEU A 176 1.79 12.26 19.25
N LYS A 177 0.51 11.90 19.46
CA LYS A 177 -0.49 12.80 20.05
C LYS A 177 -0.11 13.26 21.45
N GLY A 178 0.42 12.37 22.28
CA GLY A 178 0.93 12.72 23.60
C GLY A 178 2.09 13.73 23.53
N LEU A 179 3.01 13.55 22.60
CA LEU A 179 4.12 14.48 22.35
C LEU A 179 3.63 15.83 21.83
N PHE A 180 2.64 15.84 20.94
CA PHE A 180 2.03 17.07 20.42
C PHE A 180 1.33 17.87 21.52
N ALA A 181 0.58 17.20 22.39
CA ALA A 181 -0.06 17.83 23.54
C ALA A 181 0.98 18.46 24.48
N LYS A 182 2.05 17.73 24.80
CA LYS A 182 3.14 18.22 25.65
C LYS A 182 3.90 19.38 25.01
N ALA A 183 4.08 19.37 23.68
CA ALA A 183 4.67 20.47 22.94
C ALA A 183 3.78 21.72 23.00
N LEU A 184 2.45 21.58 22.86
CA LEU A 184 1.51 22.69 23.01
C LEU A 184 1.52 23.28 24.43
N GLU A 185 1.59 22.45 25.47
CA GLU A 185 1.72 22.92 26.86
C GLU A 185 3.03 23.71 27.06
N THR A 186 4.14 23.19 26.52
CA THR A 186 5.44 23.85 26.59
C THR A 186 5.43 25.18 25.85
N TYR A 187 4.79 25.23 24.67
CA TYR A 187 4.62 26.46 23.89
C TYR A 187 3.78 27.49 24.65
N ARG A 188 2.67 27.07 25.29
CA ARG A 188 1.84 27.93 26.13
C ARG A 188 2.58 28.47 27.35
N GLY A 189 3.53 27.70 27.87
CA GLY A 189 4.43 28.09 28.96
C GLY A 189 5.50 29.12 28.56
N GLY A 190 5.58 29.51 27.28
CA GLY A 190 6.53 30.50 26.76
C GLY A 190 7.87 29.92 26.29
N ASP A 191 8.10 28.61 26.43
CA ASP A 191 9.31 27.95 25.93
C ASP A 191 9.10 27.44 24.50
N HIS A 192 8.97 28.38 23.57
CA HIS A 192 8.66 28.11 22.16
C HIS A 192 9.75 27.28 21.48
N LYS A 193 11.01 27.49 21.88
CA LYS A 193 12.17 26.81 21.32
C LYS A 193 12.16 25.32 21.66
N LYS A 194 11.90 24.99 22.93
CA LYS A 194 11.76 23.61 23.36
C LYS A 194 10.54 22.94 22.74
N ALA A 195 9.42 23.65 22.64
CA ALA A 195 8.22 23.13 21.97
C ALA A 195 8.46 22.79 20.50
N LYS A 196 9.17 23.65 19.75
CA LYS A 196 9.62 23.39 18.37
C LYS A 196 10.47 22.11 18.31
N GLY A 197 11.44 21.98 19.23
CA GLY A 197 12.28 20.79 19.35
C GLY A 197 11.47 19.51 19.58
N MET A 198 10.44 19.57 20.43
CA MET A 198 9.58 18.41 20.71
C MET A 198 8.75 17.95 19.50
N ILE A 199 8.24 18.88 18.68
CA ILE A 199 7.56 18.51 17.43
C ILE A 199 8.56 17.91 16.42
N SER A 200 9.77 18.47 16.34
CA SER A 200 10.83 17.95 15.48
C SER A 200 11.28 16.55 15.90
N ASP A 201 11.45 16.29 17.20
CA ASP A 201 11.82 14.98 17.72
C ASP A 201 10.69 13.97 17.49
N ALA A 202 9.42 14.37 17.68
CA ALA A 202 8.27 13.53 17.35
C ALA A 202 8.27 13.07 15.88
N TYR A 203 8.67 13.94 14.95
CA TYR A 203 8.80 13.60 13.54
C TYR A 203 9.88 12.51 13.31
N PHE A 204 11.12 12.79 13.70
CA PHE A 204 12.25 11.89 13.40
C PHE A 204 12.25 10.60 14.22
N GLU A 205 11.71 10.61 15.44
CA GLU A 205 11.77 9.45 16.34
C GLU A 205 10.56 8.52 16.21
N HIS A 206 9.41 9.04 15.76
CA HIS A 206 8.17 8.26 15.71
C HIS A 206 7.45 8.30 14.36
N PHE A 207 7.51 9.39 13.60
CA PHE A 207 6.74 9.52 12.36
C PHE A 207 7.46 8.94 11.13
N GLU A 208 8.77 9.12 11.00
CA GLU A 208 9.55 8.67 9.83
C GLU A 208 9.36 7.17 9.53
N GLY A 209 9.31 6.32 10.55
CA GLY A 209 9.03 4.89 10.38
C GLY A 209 7.63 4.59 9.84
N MET A 210 6.66 5.49 10.06
CA MET A 210 5.30 5.38 9.52
C MET A 210 5.21 5.90 8.08
N GLU A 211 6.09 6.80 7.66
CA GLU A 211 6.02 7.47 6.35
C GLU A 211 6.05 6.50 5.18
N ALA A 212 6.99 5.55 5.19
CA ALA A 212 7.11 4.57 4.11
C ALA A 212 5.84 3.72 3.98
N VAL A 213 5.24 3.36 5.12
CA VAL A 213 4.04 2.54 5.21
C VAL A 213 2.79 3.32 4.81
N ILE A 214 2.71 4.60 5.20
CA ILE A 214 1.65 5.52 4.75
C ILE A 214 1.78 5.76 3.25
N ALA A 215 2.99 6.02 2.74
CA ALA A 215 3.24 6.30 1.32
C ALA A 215 2.85 5.12 0.42
N ALA A 216 3.09 3.89 0.88
CA ALA A 216 2.67 2.67 0.17
C ALA A 216 1.14 2.57 0.00
N LYS A 217 0.36 3.10 0.96
CA LYS A 217 -1.11 3.09 0.90
C LYS A 217 -1.73 4.41 0.41
N SER A 218 -1.07 5.55 0.59
CA SER A 218 -1.46 6.89 0.14
C SER A 218 -0.28 7.87 0.17
N SER A 219 0.34 8.11 -0.99
CA SER A 219 1.39 9.12 -1.15
C SER A 219 0.88 10.55 -0.91
N ALA A 220 -0.38 10.83 -1.23
CA ALA A 220 -1.02 12.12 -0.96
C ALA A 220 -1.09 12.39 0.56
N LEU A 221 -1.51 11.38 1.34
CA LEU A 221 -1.62 11.52 2.79
C LEU A 221 -0.25 11.66 3.48
N LYS A 222 0.80 10.95 3.00
CA LYS A 222 2.20 11.18 3.44
C LYS A 222 2.57 12.66 3.29
N THR A 223 2.35 13.20 2.10
CA THR A 223 2.70 14.59 1.74
C THR A 223 1.94 15.62 2.57
N GLU A 224 0.66 15.40 2.82
CA GLU A 224 -0.13 16.30 3.68
C GLU A 224 0.37 16.33 5.12
N LEU A 225 0.78 15.18 5.65
CA LEU A 225 1.34 15.06 7.01
C LEU A 225 2.69 15.77 7.13
N GLU A 226 3.61 15.54 6.19
CA GLU A 226 4.91 16.24 6.11
C GLU A 226 4.72 17.76 6.11
N SER A 227 3.84 18.25 5.22
CA SER A 227 3.53 19.67 5.13
C SER A 227 2.96 20.24 6.43
N LEU A 228 2.19 19.46 7.20
CA LEU A 228 1.65 19.89 8.48
C LEU A 228 2.72 19.92 9.57
N PHE A 229 3.65 18.96 9.60
CA PHE A 229 4.82 19.02 10.47
C PHE A 229 5.66 20.27 10.20
N GLY A 230 6.01 20.54 8.94
CA GLY A 230 6.75 21.72 8.53
C GLY A 230 6.05 23.03 8.90
N LYS A 231 4.73 23.11 8.71
CA LYS A 231 3.93 24.29 9.12
C LYS A 231 3.92 24.51 10.62
N VAL A 232 3.73 23.46 11.42
CA VAL A 232 3.75 23.57 12.89
C VAL A 232 5.13 24.04 13.37
N ILE A 233 6.21 23.43 12.86
CA ILE A 233 7.59 23.79 13.21
C ILE A 233 7.91 25.23 12.80
N GLY A 234 7.45 25.64 11.61
CA GLY A 234 7.60 27.00 11.10
C GLY A 234 6.87 28.04 11.96
N LEU A 235 5.61 27.77 12.32
CA LEU A 235 4.82 28.66 13.17
C LEU A 235 5.44 28.81 14.57
N MET A 236 5.84 27.69 15.18
CA MET A 236 6.51 27.70 16.50
C MET A 236 7.85 28.43 16.45
N GLY A 237 8.60 28.30 15.35
CA GLY A 237 9.87 29.01 15.16
C GLY A 237 9.72 30.51 14.88
N SER A 238 8.54 30.94 14.44
CA SER A 238 8.19 32.35 14.21
C SER A 238 7.46 33.01 15.38
N ASP A 239 7.37 32.34 16.53
CA ASP A 239 6.64 32.81 17.72
C ASP A 239 5.18 33.20 17.42
N ALA A 240 4.52 32.45 16.52
CA ALA A 240 3.14 32.72 16.12
C ALA A 240 2.16 32.62 17.32
N PRO A 241 0.99 33.29 17.26
CA PRO A 241 -0.02 33.21 18.32
C PRO A 241 -0.41 31.76 18.63
N TYR A 242 -0.54 31.43 19.93
CA TYR A 242 -0.88 30.07 20.39
C TYR A 242 -2.07 29.45 19.65
N GLY A 243 -3.13 30.23 19.37
CA GLY A 243 -4.31 29.75 18.66
C GLY A 243 -4.04 29.27 17.23
N GLU A 244 -3.05 29.85 16.54
CA GLU A 244 -2.65 29.42 15.20
C GLU A 244 -1.85 28.11 15.26
N VAL A 245 -0.94 28.00 16.22
CA VAL A 245 -0.15 26.78 16.46
C VAL A 245 -1.05 25.63 16.88
N GLU A 246 -1.96 25.85 17.84
CA GLU A 246 -2.94 24.85 18.29
C GLU A 246 -3.82 24.36 17.14
N LYS A 247 -4.27 25.27 16.26
CA LYS A 247 -5.08 24.91 15.09
C LYS A 247 -4.32 23.98 14.13
N MET A 248 -3.05 24.27 13.84
CA MET A 248 -2.24 23.41 12.96
C MET A 248 -1.88 22.07 13.61
N VAL A 249 -1.59 22.04 14.92
CA VAL A 249 -1.36 20.79 15.65
C VAL A 249 -2.61 19.91 15.65
N LYS A 250 -3.82 20.47 15.85
CA LYS A 250 -5.07 19.71 15.74
C LYS A 250 -5.31 19.18 14.32
N ALA A 251 -4.95 19.94 13.29
CA ALA A 251 -5.01 19.47 11.91
C ALA A 251 -4.05 18.29 11.66
N LEU A 252 -2.84 18.36 12.21
CA LEU A 252 -1.84 17.29 12.18
C LEU A 252 -2.37 16.03 12.90
N GLU A 253 -2.96 16.17 14.08
CA GLU A 253 -3.57 15.06 14.82
C GLU A 253 -4.72 14.39 14.05
N ALA A 254 -5.58 15.19 13.41
CA ALA A 254 -6.69 14.68 12.61
C ALA A 254 -6.20 13.89 11.39
N LYS A 255 -5.17 14.38 10.70
CA LYS A 255 -4.56 13.69 9.56
C LYS A 255 -3.79 12.44 9.99
N LEU A 256 -3.17 12.46 11.15
CA LEU A 256 -2.52 11.27 11.73
C LEU A 256 -3.55 10.19 12.03
N GLU A 257 -4.73 10.57 12.55
CA GLU A 257 -5.85 9.63 12.75
C GLU A 257 -6.35 9.05 11.42
N GLU A 258 -6.46 9.86 10.36
CA GLU A 258 -6.80 9.41 9.02
C GLU A 258 -5.77 8.39 8.50
N ALA A 259 -4.48 8.61 8.73
CA ALA A 259 -3.42 7.67 8.35
C ALA A 259 -3.51 6.37 9.14
N VAL A 260 -3.70 6.43 10.45
CA VAL A 260 -3.91 5.24 11.29
C VAL A 260 -5.14 4.45 10.84
N GLN A 261 -6.22 5.15 10.49
CA GLN A 261 -7.40 4.52 9.93
C GLN A 261 -7.08 3.88 8.59
N LEU A 262 -6.40 4.55 7.67
CA LEU A 262 -6.00 3.98 6.37
C LEU A 262 -5.15 2.71 6.53
N LEU A 263 -4.19 2.73 7.47
CA LEU A 263 -3.34 1.58 7.79
C LEU A 263 -4.15 0.46 8.47
N GLY A 264 -5.16 0.79 9.27
CA GLY A 264 -6.09 -0.16 9.90
C GLY A 264 -7.25 -0.62 9.03
N GLN A 265 -7.54 0.09 7.93
CA GLN A 265 -8.63 -0.11 6.97
C GLN A 265 -8.25 -1.05 5.80
N GLY A 266 -7.25 -1.91 5.98
CA GLY A 266 -7.15 -3.15 5.20
C GLY A 266 -8.36 -4.09 5.39
N LYS A 267 -9.29 -3.75 6.31
CA LYS A 267 -10.51 -4.49 6.61
C LYS A 267 -11.58 -4.19 5.57
N GLU A 268 -11.72 -5.11 4.61
CA GLU A 268 -12.93 -5.27 3.78
C GLU A 268 -14.18 -5.03 4.64
N SER A 269 -15.18 -4.30 4.09
CA SER A 269 -16.45 -4.07 4.79
C SER A 269 -17.01 -5.39 5.34
N LYS A 270 -17.59 -5.38 6.54
CA LYS A 270 -18.21 -6.57 7.17
C LYS A 270 -19.15 -7.30 6.21
N THR A 271 -19.91 -6.54 5.41
CA THR A 271 -20.78 -7.06 4.36
C THR A 271 -19.99 -7.69 3.21
N SER A 272 -18.89 -7.06 2.78
CA SER A 272 -17.97 -7.62 1.76
C SER A 272 -17.38 -8.95 2.23
N LEU A 273 -16.86 -9.02 3.47
CA LEU A 273 -16.31 -10.26 4.04
C LEU A 273 -17.34 -11.40 4.10
N PHE A 274 -18.57 -11.08 4.50
CA PHE A 274 -19.68 -12.04 4.51
C PHE A 274 -19.99 -12.53 3.09
N LEU A 275 -20.17 -11.62 2.13
CA LEU A 275 -20.50 -11.96 0.74
C LEU A 275 -19.37 -12.73 0.06
N ASN A 276 -18.12 -12.33 0.26
CA ASN A 276 -16.95 -13.03 -0.29
C ASN A 276 -16.87 -14.44 0.27
N SER A 277 -17.02 -14.61 1.60
CA SER A 277 -17.07 -15.95 2.21
C SER A 277 -18.19 -16.81 1.61
N LEU A 278 -19.40 -16.26 1.55
CA LEU A 278 -20.56 -16.95 1.00
C LEU A 278 -20.32 -17.39 -0.46
N ILE A 279 -19.82 -16.48 -1.29
CA ILE A 279 -19.54 -16.75 -2.71
C ILE A 279 -18.44 -17.80 -2.87
N ILE A 280 -17.36 -17.73 -2.08
CA ILE A 280 -16.25 -18.70 -2.12
C ILE A 280 -16.78 -20.10 -1.85
N ILE A 281 -17.39 -20.34 -0.68
CA ILE A 281 -17.83 -21.71 -0.34
C ILE A 281 -18.88 -22.21 -1.31
N THR A 282 -19.84 -21.37 -1.71
CA THR A 282 -20.90 -21.78 -2.63
C THR A 282 -20.32 -22.10 -4.02
N ARG A 283 -19.26 -21.42 -4.45
CA ARG A 283 -18.58 -21.73 -5.71
C ARG A 283 -17.82 -23.05 -5.62
N GLU A 284 -16.83 -23.15 -4.73
CA GLU A 284 -15.94 -24.32 -4.69
C GLU A 284 -16.72 -25.59 -4.33
N GLY A 285 -17.64 -25.49 -3.37
CA GLY A 285 -18.48 -26.61 -2.99
C GLY A 285 -19.43 -27.04 -4.10
N PHE A 286 -19.90 -26.12 -4.94
CA PHE A 286 -20.76 -26.47 -6.06
C PHE A 286 -19.97 -27.15 -7.18
N GLU A 287 -18.74 -26.72 -7.46
CA GLU A 287 -17.84 -27.43 -8.39
C GLU A 287 -17.56 -28.86 -7.91
N ALA A 288 -17.29 -29.04 -6.61
CA ALA A 288 -17.16 -30.37 -6.00
C ALA A 288 -18.44 -31.21 -6.13
N ILE A 289 -19.62 -30.63 -5.88
CA ILE A 289 -20.92 -31.30 -6.07
C ILE A 289 -21.10 -31.71 -7.53
N LEU A 290 -20.82 -30.85 -8.50
CA LEU A 290 -20.96 -31.19 -9.92
C LEU A 290 -20.09 -32.37 -10.32
N ILE A 291 -18.85 -32.43 -9.83
CA ILE A 291 -17.94 -33.54 -10.09
C ILE A 291 -18.49 -34.84 -9.47
N VAL A 292 -18.85 -34.79 -8.19
CA VAL A 292 -19.41 -35.95 -7.46
C VAL A 292 -20.69 -36.44 -8.12
N SER A 293 -21.61 -35.54 -8.46
CA SER A 293 -22.87 -35.85 -9.14
C SER A 293 -22.66 -36.37 -10.55
N ALA A 294 -21.70 -35.86 -11.32
CA ALA A 294 -21.37 -36.36 -12.66
C ALA A 294 -20.79 -37.78 -12.60
N LEU A 295 -19.88 -38.05 -11.67
CA LEU A 295 -19.31 -39.38 -11.45
C LEU A 295 -20.40 -40.36 -10.98
N ALA A 296 -21.24 -39.94 -10.03
CA ALA A 296 -22.36 -40.75 -9.55
C ALA A 296 -23.37 -41.05 -10.66
N ALA A 297 -23.75 -40.05 -11.45
CA ALA A 297 -24.65 -40.21 -12.59
C ALA A 297 -24.06 -41.13 -13.66
N TYR A 298 -22.75 -41.04 -13.91
CA TYR A 298 -22.05 -41.93 -14.83
C TYR A 298 -22.09 -43.39 -14.35
N LEU A 299 -21.81 -43.66 -13.07
CA LEU A 299 -21.91 -45.00 -12.49
C LEU A 299 -23.33 -45.56 -12.56
N VAL A 300 -24.33 -44.74 -12.26
CA VAL A 300 -25.74 -45.10 -12.39
C VAL A 300 -26.08 -45.46 -13.84
N LYS A 301 -25.56 -44.69 -14.82
CA LYS A 301 -25.80 -44.91 -16.25
C LYS A 301 -25.21 -46.23 -16.76
N ILE A 302 -24.06 -46.66 -16.23
CA ILE A 302 -23.41 -47.92 -16.60
C ILE A 302 -23.86 -49.11 -15.73
N GLY A 303 -24.91 -48.97 -14.93
CA GLY A 303 -25.51 -50.05 -14.13
C GLY A 303 -24.86 -50.32 -12.77
N HIS A 304 -23.81 -49.59 -12.39
CA HIS A 304 -23.06 -49.78 -11.13
C HIS A 304 -23.53 -48.85 -10.02
N ARG A 305 -24.84 -48.87 -9.70
CA ARG A 305 -25.43 -48.02 -8.63
C ARG A 305 -24.84 -48.32 -7.25
N ASP A 306 -24.47 -49.57 -7.00
CA ASP A 306 -23.83 -50.07 -5.78
C ASP A 306 -22.52 -49.33 -5.46
N LYS A 307 -21.77 -48.92 -6.49
CA LYS A 307 -20.46 -48.26 -6.34
C LYS A 307 -20.54 -46.76 -6.11
N VAL A 308 -21.72 -46.15 -6.15
CA VAL A 308 -21.89 -44.70 -5.89
C VAL A 308 -21.45 -44.33 -4.46
N ARG A 309 -21.61 -45.25 -3.50
CA ARG A 309 -21.18 -45.03 -2.10
C ARG A 309 -19.68 -44.76 -1.98
N VAL A 310 -18.88 -45.33 -2.88
CA VAL A 310 -17.41 -45.17 -2.92
C VAL A 310 -17.05 -43.73 -3.25
N ILE A 311 -17.80 -43.09 -4.16
CA ILE A 311 -17.61 -41.67 -4.50
C ILE A 311 -17.92 -40.80 -3.28
N TYR A 312 -19.05 -41.04 -2.60
CA TYR A 312 -19.39 -40.26 -1.40
C TYR A 312 -18.39 -40.44 -0.27
N GLN A 313 -17.90 -41.66 -0.05
CA GLN A 313 -16.83 -41.90 0.91
C GLN A 313 -15.56 -41.13 0.55
N SER A 314 -15.13 -41.16 -0.71
CA SER A 314 -13.96 -40.41 -1.18
C SER A 314 -14.12 -38.90 -0.99
N ALA A 315 -15.33 -38.36 -1.22
CA ALA A 315 -15.62 -36.95 -1.04
C ALA A 315 -15.56 -36.52 0.43
N ILE A 316 -16.14 -37.31 1.35
CA ILE A 316 -16.06 -37.04 2.80
C ILE A 316 -14.60 -37.05 3.26
N VAL A 317 -13.83 -38.06 2.84
CA VAL A 317 -12.39 -38.15 3.20
C VAL A 317 -11.60 -36.96 2.63
N ALA A 318 -11.90 -36.52 1.40
CA ALA A 318 -11.27 -35.35 0.79
C ALA A 318 -11.58 -34.05 1.55
N VAL A 319 -12.82 -33.85 2.01
CA VAL A 319 -13.19 -32.70 2.83
C VAL A 319 -12.43 -32.71 4.16
N LEU A 320 -12.38 -33.86 4.85
CA LEU A 320 -11.62 -34.00 6.10
C LEU A 320 -10.12 -33.74 5.89
N ALA A 321 -9.53 -34.26 4.80
CA ALA A 321 -8.14 -34.00 4.45
C ALA A 321 -7.88 -32.51 4.17
N SER A 322 -8.82 -31.82 3.53
CA SER A 322 -8.73 -30.38 3.28
C SER A 322 -8.77 -29.57 4.59
N LEU A 323 -9.65 -29.95 5.53
CA LEU A 323 -9.70 -29.33 6.85
C LEU A 323 -8.42 -29.58 7.66
N ALA A 324 -7.83 -30.78 7.57
CA ALA A 324 -6.55 -31.09 8.21
C ALA A 324 -5.42 -30.20 7.67
N ILE A 325 -5.38 -29.96 6.36
CA ILE A 325 -4.44 -29.02 5.74
C ILE A 325 -4.68 -27.60 6.22
N ALA A 326 -5.94 -27.15 6.30
CA ALA A 326 -6.27 -25.82 6.81
C ALA A 326 -5.73 -25.62 8.25
N PHE A 327 -5.90 -26.62 9.10
CA PHE A 327 -5.39 -26.61 10.48
C PHE A 327 -3.86 -26.61 10.53
N LEU A 328 -3.21 -27.43 9.69
CA LEU A 328 -1.75 -27.46 9.58
C LEU A 328 -1.20 -26.10 9.16
N PHE A 329 -1.81 -25.46 8.15
CA PHE A 329 -1.46 -24.11 7.71
C PHE A 329 -1.57 -23.09 8.86
N GLN A 330 -2.67 -23.09 9.62
CA GLN A 330 -2.81 -22.16 10.75
C GLN A 330 -1.76 -22.39 11.84
N THR A 331 -1.41 -23.64 12.11
CA THR A 331 -0.42 -24.00 13.12
C THR A 331 0.98 -23.57 12.68
N LEU A 332 1.33 -23.83 11.42
CA LEU A 332 2.61 -23.44 10.84
C LEU A 332 2.78 -21.91 10.86
N LEU A 333 1.74 -21.15 10.49
CA LEU A 333 1.80 -19.68 10.47
C LEU A 333 1.94 -19.06 11.87
N LYS A 334 1.33 -19.65 12.90
CA LYS A 334 1.48 -19.19 14.30
C LYS A 334 2.88 -19.41 14.85
N ALA A 335 3.64 -20.35 14.29
CA ALA A 335 5.01 -20.64 14.72
C ALA A 335 6.05 -19.59 14.27
N PHE A 336 5.68 -18.67 13.36
CA PHE A 336 6.57 -17.63 12.82
C PHE A 336 5.96 -16.21 12.95
N PRO A 337 5.96 -15.59 14.15
CA PRO A 337 5.37 -14.27 14.38
C PRO A 337 6.11 -13.14 13.65
N ALA A 338 7.44 -13.21 13.59
CA ALA A 338 8.33 -12.19 13.03
C ALA A 338 8.27 -12.04 11.50
N SER A 339 7.34 -12.70 10.83
CA SER A 339 7.21 -12.69 9.37
C SER A 339 5.76 -12.57 8.92
N ARG A 340 4.87 -12.05 9.77
CA ARG A 340 3.44 -12.09 9.51
C ARG A 340 3.04 -11.29 8.27
N GLU A 341 3.59 -10.09 8.08
CA GLU A 341 3.37 -9.24 6.90
C GLU A 341 3.99 -9.86 5.64
N VAL A 342 5.18 -10.45 5.78
CA VAL A 342 5.85 -11.20 4.70
C VAL A 342 5.01 -12.40 4.28
N LEU A 343 4.47 -13.14 5.24
CA LEU A 343 3.60 -14.30 5.03
C LEU A 343 2.25 -13.89 4.44
N GLU A 344 1.65 -12.81 4.94
CA GLU A 344 0.40 -12.24 4.41
C GLU A 344 0.59 -11.85 2.94
N GLY A 345 1.64 -11.08 2.63
CA GLY A 345 1.99 -10.70 1.26
C GLY A 345 2.33 -11.88 0.35
N ALA A 346 3.20 -12.80 0.80
CA ALA A 346 3.59 -13.98 0.02
C ALA A 346 2.42 -14.92 -0.26
N THR A 347 1.53 -15.11 0.72
CA THR A 347 0.33 -15.94 0.54
C THR A 347 -0.63 -15.32 -0.48
N MET A 348 -0.81 -13.99 -0.48
CA MET A 348 -1.63 -13.30 -1.47
C MET A 348 -1.04 -13.37 -2.88
N VAL A 349 0.29 -13.23 -3.03
CA VAL A 349 0.97 -13.39 -4.32
C VAL A 349 0.83 -14.83 -4.83
N LEU A 350 1.06 -15.82 -3.97
CA LEU A 350 0.86 -17.23 -4.31
C LEU A 350 -0.59 -17.52 -4.70
N ALA A 351 -1.55 -17.01 -3.93
CA ALA A 351 -2.98 -17.13 -4.22
C ALA A 351 -3.33 -16.50 -5.57
N SER A 352 -2.75 -15.34 -5.91
CA SER A 352 -2.95 -14.69 -7.22
C SER A 352 -2.50 -15.58 -8.39
N ILE A 353 -1.33 -16.21 -8.28
CA ILE A 353 -0.81 -17.14 -9.30
C ILE A 353 -1.75 -18.34 -9.47
N VAL A 354 -2.16 -18.95 -8.36
CA VAL A 354 -3.09 -20.09 -8.35
C VAL A 354 -4.44 -19.69 -8.95
N LEU A 355 -5.00 -18.55 -8.54
CA LEU A 355 -6.27 -18.01 -9.02
C LEU A 355 -6.26 -17.77 -10.53
N PHE A 356 -5.19 -17.15 -11.04
CA PHE A 356 -5.04 -16.90 -12.46
C PHE A 356 -4.99 -18.21 -13.25
N TYR A 357 -4.22 -19.19 -12.76
CA TYR A 357 -4.13 -20.52 -13.38
C TYR A 357 -5.48 -21.24 -13.40
N VAL A 358 -6.20 -21.26 -12.28
CA VAL A 358 -7.52 -21.91 -12.17
C VAL A 358 -8.56 -21.20 -13.03
N SER A 359 -8.60 -19.86 -13.02
CA SER A 359 -9.48 -19.07 -13.87
C SER A 359 -9.27 -19.42 -15.35
N TYR A 360 -8.02 -19.41 -15.81
CA TYR A 360 -7.69 -19.81 -17.18
C TYR A 360 -8.10 -21.25 -17.50
N TRP A 361 -7.84 -22.18 -16.58
CA TRP A 361 -8.22 -23.59 -16.74
C TRP A 361 -9.72 -23.73 -16.98
N LEU A 362 -10.54 -23.05 -16.17
CA LEU A 362 -11.99 -23.10 -16.22
C LEU A 362 -12.54 -22.56 -17.56
N ILE A 363 -11.99 -21.44 -18.05
CA ILE A 363 -12.37 -20.84 -19.35
C ILE A 363 -11.97 -21.75 -20.52
N SER A 364 -10.76 -22.32 -20.50
CA SER A 364 -10.27 -23.21 -21.58
C SER A 364 -11.06 -24.53 -21.69
N LYS A 365 -11.80 -24.90 -20.63
CA LYS A 365 -12.54 -26.18 -20.50
C LYS A 365 -14.01 -26.12 -20.88
N THR A 366 -14.47 -25.06 -21.55
CA THR A 366 -15.82 -24.96 -22.15
C THR A 366 -16.19 -26.08 -23.14
N GLN A 367 -15.27 -27.01 -23.44
CA GLN A 367 -15.56 -28.31 -24.06
C GLN A 367 -15.76 -29.42 -23.01
N ALA A 368 -16.95 -29.46 -22.40
CA ALA A 368 -17.42 -30.62 -21.63
C ALA A 368 -17.16 -31.97 -22.34
N SER A 369 -17.15 -31.96 -23.69
CA SER A 369 -16.85 -33.11 -24.55
C SER A 369 -15.45 -33.74 -24.35
N LYS A 370 -14.38 -32.94 -24.15
CA LYS A 370 -13.02 -33.47 -23.96
C LYS A 370 -12.83 -34.09 -22.58
N TRP A 371 -13.46 -33.50 -21.55
CA TRP A 371 -13.47 -34.07 -20.20
C TRP A 371 -14.29 -35.36 -20.17
N GLN A 372 -15.46 -35.39 -20.81
CA GLN A 372 -16.30 -36.58 -20.89
C GLN A 372 -15.57 -37.76 -21.56
N LYS A 373 -14.76 -37.51 -22.60
CA LYS A 373 -13.87 -38.50 -23.21
C LYS A 373 -12.73 -38.96 -22.28
N PHE A 374 -12.12 -38.04 -21.52
CA PHE A 374 -11.05 -38.38 -20.56
C PHE A 374 -11.59 -39.16 -19.35
N ILE A 375 -12.76 -38.81 -18.82
CA ILE A 375 -13.50 -39.63 -17.82
C ILE A 375 -13.83 -41.00 -18.40
N GLN A 376 -14.45 -41.07 -19.58
CA GLN A 376 -14.83 -42.35 -20.19
C GLN A 376 -13.61 -43.26 -20.32
N LYS A 377 -12.50 -42.77 -20.86
CA LYS A 377 -11.27 -43.56 -21.02
C LYS A 377 -10.69 -44.01 -19.67
N LYS A 378 -10.54 -43.10 -18.70
CA LYS A 378 -10.00 -43.42 -17.36
C LYS A 378 -10.89 -44.39 -16.58
N VAL A 379 -12.21 -44.22 -16.61
CA VAL A 379 -13.13 -45.10 -15.88
C VAL A 379 -13.23 -46.47 -16.55
N GLN A 380 -13.19 -46.54 -17.87
CA GLN A 380 -13.24 -47.78 -18.63
C GLN A 380 -11.94 -48.60 -18.48
N GLU A 381 -10.77 -47.95 -18.43
CA GLU A 381 -9.49 -48.59 -18.06
C GLU A 381 -9.45 -49.04 -16.58
N SER A 382 -10.06 -48.25 -15.68
CA SER A 382 -10.11 -48.56 -14.25
C SER A 382 -10.93 -49.82 -13.97
N LEU A 383 -12.07 -49.99 -14.65
CA LEU A 383 -12.97 -51.13 -14.45
C LEU A 383 -12.31 -52.50 -14.75
N SER A 384 -11.23 -52.55 -15.53
CA SER A 384 -10.61 -53.80 -15.99
C SER A 384 -9.50 -54.36 -15.09
N LYS A 385 -8.91 -53.59 -14.15
CA LYS A 385 -7.75 -54.06 -13.35
C LYS A 385 -7.71 -53.65 -11.85
N GLY A 386 -8.79 -53.11 -11.29
CA GLY A 386 -8.81 -52.68 -9.86
C GLY A 386 -9.71 -51.47 -9.58
N GLY A 387 -10.82 -51.37 -10.30
CA GLY A 387 -11.51 -50.10 -10.60
C GLY A 387 -12.16 -49.33 -9.46
N LEU A 388 -12.19 -49.88 -8.24
CA LEU A 388 -12.71 -49.17 -7.07
C LEU A 388 -11.69 -48.17 -6.51
N ILE A 389 -10.40 -48.52 -6.47
CA ILE A 389 -9.34 -47.63 -5.94
C ILE A 389 -9.11 -46.46 -6.90
N ALA A 390 -9.08 -46.71 -8.20
CA ALA A 390 -8.90 -45.65 -9.20
C ALA A 390 -10.10 -44.68 -9.25
N LEU A 391 -11.32 -45.21 -9.14
CA LEU A 391 -12.54 -44.41 -9.01
C LEU A 391 -12.55 -43.58 -7.72
N TRP A 392 -12.21 -44.20 -6.59
CA TRP A 392 -12.10 -43.54 -5.29
C TRP A 392 -11.03 -42.43 -5.33
N SER A 393 -9.85 -42.71 -5.87
CA SER A 393 -8.74 -41.75 -5.96
C SER A 393 -9.07 -40.59 -6.89
N THR A 394 -9.76 -40.85 -8.00
CA THR A 394 -10.18 -39.80 -8.95
C THR A 394 -11.18 -38.85 -8.29
N ALA A 395 -12.20 -39.40 -7.61
CA ALA A 395 -13.18 -38.60 -6.91
C ALA A 395 -12.56 -37.85 -5.70
N PHE A 396 -11.70 -38.53 -4.94
CA PHE A 396 -10.93 -37.93 -3.84
C PHE A 396 -10.10 -36.75 -4.33
N LEU A 397 -9.22 -36.94 -5.31
CA LEU A 397 -8.31 -35.89 -5.78
C LEU A 397 -9.06 -34.70 -6.36
N ALA A 398 -10.19 -34.95 -7.03
CA ALA A 398 -11.01 -33.88 -7.56
C ALA A 398 -11.63 -33.03 -6.45
N VAL A 399 -12.29 -33.66 -5.46
CA VAL A 399 -12.89 -32.93 -4.33
C VAL A 399 -11.82 -32.29 -3.44
N PHE A 400 -10.69 -32.97 -3.23
CA PHE A 400 -9.57 -32.49 -2.44
C PHE A 400 -8.92 -31.26 -3.07
N ARG A 401 -8.84 -31.19 -4.41
CA ARG A 401 -8.39 -29.99 -5.11
C ARG A 401 -9.32 -28.80 -4.82
N GLU A 402 -10.63 -28.96 -5.00
CA GLU A 402 -11.60 -27.89 -4.70
C GLU A 402 -11.53 -27.49 -3.21
N GLY A 403 -11.34 -28.46 -2.32
CA GLY A 403 -11.14 -28.21 -0.89
C GLY A 403 -9.85 -27.45 -0.57
N ALA A 404 -8.73 -27.79 -1.22
CA ALA A 404 -7.45 -27.08 -1.05
C ALA A 404 -7.54 -25.64 -1.57
N GLU A 405 -8.20 -25.41 -2.70
CA GLU A 405 -8.48 -24.07 -3.23
C GLU A 405 -9.36 -23.26 -2.26
N THR A 406 -10.42 -23.88 -1.73
CA THR A 406 -11.28 -23.28 -0.69
C THR A 406 -10.44 -22.83 0.52
N VAL A 407 -9.54 -23.69 1.00
CA VAL A 407 -8.67 -23.37 2.14
C VAL A 407 -7.77 -22.17 1.85
N LEU A 408 -7.17 -22.09 0.66
CA LEU A 408 -6.34 -20.96 0.26
C LEU A 408 -7.16 -19.66 0.17
N PHE A 409 -8.38 -19.71 -0.36
CA PHE A 409 -9.27 -18.53 -0.42
C PHE A 409 -9.71 -18.06 0.96
N TYR A 410 -10.08 -18.98 1.84
CA TYR A 410 -10.44 -18.65 3.21
C TYR A 410 -9.25 -18.12 4.01
N GLN A 411 -8.04 -18.63 3.77
CA GLN A 411 -6.81 -18.07 4.38
C GLN A 411 -6.59 -16.63 3.93
N ALA A 412 -6.64 -16.36 2.62
CA ALA A 412 -6.50 -15.00 2.11
C ALA A 412 -7.60 -14.08 2.66
N LEU A 413 -8.87 -14.52 2.66
CA LEU A 413 -9.98 -13.74 3.19
C LEU A 413 -9.84 -13.46 4.69
N LEU A 414 -9.48 -14.46 5.50
CA LEU A 414 -9.28 -14.30 6.94
C LEU A 414 -8.09 -13.38 7.26
N SER A 415 -7.04 -13.38 6.44
CA SER A 415 -5.92 -12.45 6.59
C SER A 415 -6.35 -10.99 6.43
N THR A 416 -7.24 -10.71 5.46
CA THR A 416 -7.79 -9.36 5.24
C THR A 416 -8.87 -8.94 6.25
N ALA A 417 -9.53 -9.90 6.89
CA ALA A 417 -10.67 -9.64 7.78
C ALA A 417 -10.28 -9.04 9.15
N GLY A 418 -9.09 -9.38 9.65
CA GLY A 418 -8.67 -9.10 11.04
C GLY A 418 -9.60 -9.74 12.10
N GLU A 419 -9.37 -9.47 13.39
CA GLU A 419 -10.18 -10.07 14.48
C GLU A 419 -11.68 -9.72 14.39
N SER A 420 -11.99 -8.47 14.03
CA SER A 420 -13.37 -7.97 13.96
C SER A 420 -14.21 -8.52 12.79
N GLY A 421 -13.56 -9.13 11.79
CA GLY A 421 -14.19 -9.65 10.57
C GLY A 421 -14.39 -11.17 10.54
N LYS A 422 -13.78 -11.92 11.46
CA LYS A 422 -13.83 -13.40 11.48
C LYS A 422 -15.24 -13.94 11.60
N PHE A 423 -16.09 -13.28 12.39
CA PHE A 423 -17.48 -13.71 12.58
C PHE A 423 -18.27 -13.68 11.25
N GLN A 424 -18.08 -12.64 10.44
CA GLN A 424 -18.74 -12.50 9.14
C GLN A 424 -18.28 -13.57 8.16
N VAL A 425 -16.99 -13.90 8.18
CA VAL A 425 -16.44 -14.99 7.37
C VAL A 425 -17.04 -16.34 7.77
N ILE A 426 -17.10 -16.66 9.07
CA ILE A 426 -17.71 -17.91 9.56
C ILE A 426 -19.21 -17.95 9.22
N LEU A 427 -19.92 -16.85 9.39
CA LEU A 427 -21.35 -16.77 9.07
C LEU A 427 -21.59 -17.03 7.57
N GLY A 428 -20.79 -16.43 6.69
CA GLY A 428 -20.85 -16.69 5.25
C GLY A 428 -20.56 -18.15 4.90
N LEU A 429 -19.59 -18.78 5.58
CA LEU A 429 -19.25 -20.19 5.40
C LEU A 429 -20.42 -21.10 5.78
N LEU A 430 -21.07 -20.85 6.92
CA LEU A 430 -22.19 -21.64 7.41
C LEU A 430 -23.42 -21.51 6.51
N ILE A 431 -23.80 -20.27 6.17
CA ILE A 431 -24.95 -20.02 5.28
C ILE A 431 -24.67 -20.62 3.90
N GLY A 432 -23.48 -20.42 3.34
CA GLY A 432 -23.10 -20.97 2.05
C GLY A 432 -23.06 -22.50 2.04
N SER A 433 -22.62 -23.14 3.13
CA SER A 433 -22.71 -24.59 3.29
C SER A 433 -24.17 -25.08 3.30
N GLY A 434 -25.07 -24.34 3.95
CA GLY A 434 -26.52 -24.60 3.87
C GLY A 434 -27.07 -24.50 2.44
N VAL A 435 -26.66 -23.47 1.69
CA VAL A 435 -27.00 -23.31 0.27
C VAL A 435 -26.50 -24.50 -0.56
N LEU A 436 -25.26 -24.97 -0.33
CA LEU A 436 -24.72 -26.14 -1.02
C LEU A 436 -25.52 -27.41 -0.76
N VAL A 437 -25.96 -27.64 0.48
CA VAL A 437 -26.84 -28.78 0.80
C VAL A 437 -28.15 -28.67 0.01
N ALA A 438 -28.78 -27.50 -0.02
CA ALA A 438 -29.99 -27.28 -0.81
C ALA A 438 -29.74 -27.52 -2.32
N LEU A 439 -28.64 -27.01 -2.87
CA LEU A 439 -28.26 -27.21 -4.28
C LEU A 439 -28.00 -28.69 -4.60
N PHE A 440 -27.32 -29.43 -3.71
CA PHE A 440 -27.11 -30.86 -3.88
C PHE A 440 -28.43 -31.63 -3.92
N LEU A 441 -29.35 -31.33 -2.99
CA LEU A 441 -30.67 -31.97 -2.95
C LEU A 441 -31.48 -31.63 -4.22
N LEU A 442 -31.44 -30.38 -4.68
CA LEU A 442 -32.09 -29.95 -5.92
C LEU A 442 -31.49 -30.62 -7.15
N LEU A 443 -30.17 -30.84 -7.21
CA LEU A 443 -29.52 -31.58 -8.29
C LEU A 443 -29.81 -33.08 -8.24
N ARG A 444 -29.91 -33.64 -7.04
CA ARG A 444 -30.13 -35.07 -6.82
C ARG A 444 -31.56 -35.49 -7.13
N TYR A 445 -32.54 -34.67 -6.72
CA TYR A 445 -33.96 -34.99 -6.78
C TYR A 445 -34.74 -34.11 -7.78
N GLY A 446 -34.20 -32.97 -8.20
CA GLY A 446 -34.82 -32.07 -9.18
C GLY A 446 -34.38 -32.35 -10.63
N SER A 447 -35.14 -31.80 -11.59
CA SER A 447 -34.83 -31.83 -13.03
C SER A 447 -34.15 -30.53 -13.53
N LEU A 448 -33.45 -29.81 -12.65
CA LEU A 448 -32.84 -28.53 -12.98
C LEU A 448 -31.67 -28.69 -13.94
N LYS A 449 -31.80 -28.08 -15.13
CA LYS A 449 -30.71 -28.00 -16.13
C LYS A 449 -29.92 -26.72 -15.88
N ILE A 450 -28.81 -26.83 -15.16
CA ILE A 450 -27.95 -25.67 -14.88
C ILE A 450 -27.15 -25.30 -16.13
N PRO A 451 -27.16 -24.04 -16.58
CA PRO A 451 -26.38 -23.60 -17.74
C PRO A 451 -24.89 -23.56 -17.39
N LEU A 452 -24.22 -24.73 -17.48
CA LEU A 452 -22.82 -24.92 -17.10
C LEU A 452 -21.86 -23.89 -17.72
N LYS A 453 -22.10 -23.50 -18.98
CA LYS A 453 -21.28 -22.48 -19.66
C LYS A 453 -21.35 -21.12 -18.97
N ALA A 454 -22.55 -20.67 -18.60
CA ALA A 454 -22.73 -19.39 -17.92
C ALA A 454 -22.13 -19.43 -16.52
N PHE A 455 -22.36 -20.53 -15.79
CA PHE A 455 -21.77 -20.76 -14.47
C PHE A 455 -20.24 -20.66 -14.52
N PHE A 456 -19.57 -21.47 -15.35
CA PHE A 456 -18.12 -21.44 -15.47
C PHE A 456 -17.58 -20.10 -15.99
N THR A 457 -18.29 -19.40 -16.86
CA THR A 457 -17.84 -18.08 -17.33
C THR A 457 -17.85 -17.05 -16.20
N VAL A 458 -18.97 -16.96 -15.47
CA VAL A 458 -19.12 -16.01 -14.35
C VAL A 458 -18.11 -16.30 -13.25
N THR A 459 -17.95 -17.58 -12.87
CA THR A 459 -17.01 -17.97 -11.82
C THR A 459 -15.55 -17.75 -12.22
N SER A 460 -15.20 -17.92 -13.50
CA SER A 460 -13.84 -17.60 -14.00
C SER A 460 -13.53 -16.12 -13.92
N ILE A 461 -14.49 -15.26 -14.29
CA ILE A 461 -14.33 -13.80 -14.22
C ILE A 461 -14.12 -13.36 -12.78
N LEU A 462 -14.91 -13.91 -11.85
CA LEU A 462 -14.75 -13.64 -10.43
C LEU A 462 -13.37 -14.06 -9.91
N LEU A 463 -12.89 -15.25 -10.28
CA LEU A 463 -11.55 -15.68 -9.88
C LEU A 463 -10.45 -14.78 -10.42
N TYR A 464 -10.58 -14.38 -11.67
CA TYR A 464 -9.62 -13.46 -12.26
C TYR A 464 -9.61 -12.12 -11.53
N TYR A 465 -10.78 -11.60 -11.18
CA TYR A 465 -10.90 -10.40 -10.35
C TYR A 465 -10.20 -10.57 -9.00
N LEU A 466 -10.41 -11.68 -8.29
CA LEU A 466 -9.71 -11.95 -7.02
C LEU A 466 -8.19 -12.08 -7.22
N ALA A 467 -7.75 -12.73 -8.30
CA ALA A 467 -6.33 -12.85 -8.64
C ALA A 467 -5.69 -11.46 -8.80
N PHE A 468 -6.38 -10.58 -9.51
CA PHE A 468 -5.97 -9.22 -9.78
C PHE A 468 -5.89 -8.37 -8.50
N VAL A 469 -6.91 -8.46 -7.63
CA VAL A 469 -6.94 -7.76 -6.34
C VAL A 469 -5.82 -8.25 -5.41
N PHE A 470 -5.64 -9.57 -5.30
CA PHE A 470 -4.62 -10.17 -4.43
C PHE A 470 -3.20 -9.90 -4.91
N ALA A 471 -2.97 -9.78 -6.23
CA ALA A 471 -1.67 -9.38 -6.76
C ALA A 471 -1.24 -8.02 -6.23
N GLY A 472 -2.13 -7.01 -6.32
CA GLY A 472 -1.83 -5.67 -5.86
C GLY A 472 -1.67 -5.58 -4.34
N LYS A 473 -2.61 -6.16 -3.58
CA LYS A 473 -2.54 -6.22 -2.10
C LYS A 473 -1.28 -6.96 -1.62
N GLY A 474 -0.97 -8.11 -2.22
CA GLY A 474 0.17 -8.92 -1.84
C GLY A 474 1.51 -8.19 -2.00
N ILE A 475 1.69 -7.44 -3.09
CA ILE A 475 2.90 -6.62 -3.28
C ILE A 475 2.97 -5.50 -2.23
N VAL A 476 1.86 -4.82 -1.92
CA VAL A 476 1.87 -3.75 -0.90
C VAL A 476 2.13 -4.27 0.50
N GLU A 477 1.65 -5.45 0.86
CA GLU A 477 1.98 -6.08 2.15
C GLU A 477 3.46 -6.48 2.22
N LEU A 478 4.05 -6.97 1.11
CA LEU A 478 5.50 -7.20 1.02
C LEU A 478 6.32 -5.89 1.09
N GLN A 479 5.78 -4.79 0.56
CA GLN A 479 6.38 -3.46 0.68
C GLN A 479 6.32 -2.94 2.11
N THR A 480 5.18 -3.14 2.77
CA THR A 480 4.98 -2.77 4.19
C THR A 480 5.89 -3.57 5.11
N ALA A 481 6.18 -4.82 4.74
CA ALA A 481 7.13 -5.69 5.44
C ALA A 481 8.62 -5.35 5.18
N GLY A 482 8.92 -4.35 4.33
CA GLY A 482 10.28 -3.98 3.96
C GLY A 482 10.99 -4.99 3.04
N VAL A 483 10.29 -6.00 2.53
CA VAL A 483 10.86 -7.01 1.61
C VAL A 483 11.01 -6.44 0.20
N LEU A 484 10.07 -5.60 -0.21
CA LEU A 484 10.08 -4.93 -1.50
C LEU A 484 10.13 -3.41 -1.32
N ASN A 485 10.89 -2.73 -2.16
CA ASN A 485 10.85 -1.28 -2.21
C ASN A 485 9.53 -0.80 -2.84
N ALA A 486 8.99 0.30 -2.33
CA ALA A 486 7.82 0.96 -2.89
C ALA A 486 8.26 2.17 -3.71
N THR A 487 7.99 2.17 -5.01
CA THR A 487 8.21 3.34 -5.86
C THR A 487 6.86 4.03 -6.11
N PRO A 488 6.57 5.18 -5.46
CA PRO A 488 5.27 5.82 -5.54
C PRO A 488 4.95 6.37 -6.95
N VAL A 489 3.67 6.35 -7.33
CA VAL A 489 3.15 6.89 -8.60
C VAL A 489 2.06 7.94 -8.31
N LYS A 490 2.34 9.20 -8.67
CA LYS A 490 1.56 10.39 -8.26
C LYS A 490 0.10 10.43 -8.76
N TYR A 491 -0.17 9.90 -9.97
CA TYR A 491 -1.47 10.07 -10.63
C TYR A 491 -2.44 8.91 -10.44
N ILE A 492 -2.07 7.90 -9.66
CA ILE A 492 -2.90 6.72 -9.44
C ILE A 492 -3.47 6.78 -8.03
N PRO A 493 -4.80 6.87 -7.85
CA PRO A 493 -5.40 6.81 -6.52
C PRO A 493 -5.40 5.37 -6.00
N THR A 494 -5.48 5.21 -4.69
CA THR A 494 -5.74 3.92 -4.05
C THR A 494 -7.20 3.51 -4.28
N ILE A 495 -7.42 2.36 -4.92
CA ILE A 495 -8.75 1.81 -5.16
C ILE A 495 -8.82 0.41 -4.55
N ASN A 496 -9.22 0.36 -3.27
CA ASN A 496 -9.22 -0.86 -2.45
C ASN A 496 -10.01 -2.02 -3.07
N VAL A 497 -11.13 -1.73 -3.75
CA VAL A 497 -11.99 -2.73 -4.40
C VAL A 497 -11.22 -3.48 -5.49
N PHE A 498 -10.37 -2.80 -6.24
CA PHE A 498 -9.55 -3.42 -7.29
C PHE A 498 -8.15 -3.79 -6.82
N GLY A 499 -7.82 -3.56 -5.54
CA GLY A 499 -6.47 -3.72 -5.01
C GLY A 499 -5.44 -2.86 -5.76
N ILE A 500 -5.85 -1.70 -6.28
CA ILE A 500 -4.96 -0.78 -6.99
C ILE A 500 -4.33 0.14 -5.96
N TYR A 501 -3.00 0.21 -5.95
CA TYR A 501 -2.21 1.03 -5.04
C TYR A 501 -1.24 1.92 -5.82
N PRO A 502 -0.82 3.07 -5.28
CA PRO A 502 0.01 4.05 -5.96
C PRO A 502 1.48 3.63 -6.01
N THR A 503 1.79 2.37 -6.31
CA THR A 503 3.17 1.86 -6.39
C THR A 503 3.45 1.16 -7.72
N LEU A 504 4.60 1.45 -8.34
CA LEU A 504 4.94 0.90 -9.65
C LEU A 504 4.93 -0.64 -9.66
N GLN A 505 5.45 -1.26 -8.62
CA GLN A 505 5.57 -2.72 -8.50
C GLN A 505 4.18 -3.40 -8.46
N SER A 506 3.22 -2.84 -7.72
CA SER A 506 1.86 -3.37 -7.63
C SER A 506 1.11 -3.21 -8.96
N LEU A 507 1.30 -2.07 -9.64
CA LEU A 507 0.72 -1.82 -10.96
C LEU A 507 1.33 -2.71 -12.04
N LEU A 508 2.63 -2.99 -11.98
CA LEU A 508 3.31 -3.87 -12.93
C LEU A 508 2.77 -5.30 -12.85
N ILE A 509 2.64 -5.89 -11.65
CA ILE A 509 2.13 -7.26 -11.53
C ILE A 509 0.68 -7.37 -12.02
N GLN A 510 -0.14 -6.36 -11.73
CA GLN A 510 -1.51 -6.25 -12.22
C GLN A 510 -1.56 -6.07 -13.75
N GLY A 511 -0.65 -5.28 -14.32
CA GLY A 511 -0.49 -5.11 -15.76
C GLY A 511 -0.11 -6.42 -16.48
N VAL A 512 0.80 -7.20 -15.90
CA VAL A 512 1.15 -8.55 -16.41
C VAL A 512 -0.08 -9.46 -16.43
N LEU A 513 -0.88 -9.47 -15.36
CA LEU A 513 -2.12 -10.25 -15.31
C LEU A 513 -3.13 -9.81 -16.37
N LEU A 514 -3.26 -8.50 -16.65
CA LEU A 514 -4.14 -7.98 -17.70
C LEU A 514 -3.69 -8.42 -19.09
N LEU A 515 -2.39 -8.34 -19.38
CA LEU A 515 -1.83 -8.82 -20.64
C LEU A 515 -2.02 -10.33 -20.81
N ALA A 516 -1.81 -11.10 -19.74
CA ALA A 516 -2.00 -12.54 -19.76
C ALA A 516 -3.48 -12.94 -20.01
N ALA A 517 -4.43 -12.20 -19.41
CA ALA A 517 -5.85 -12.40 -19.67
C ALA A 517 -6.24 -12.03 -21.11
N LEU A 518 -5.75 -10.90 -21.63
CA LEU A 518 -5.99 -10.48 -23.00
C LEU A 518 -5.46 -11.54 -23.99
N PHE A 519 -4.25 -12.02 -23.76
CA PHE A 519 -3.66 -13.10 -24.55
C PHE A 519 -4.52 -14.38 -24.51
N ALA A 520 -4.96 -14.80 -23.32
CA ALA A 520 -5.82 -15.97 -23.16
C ALA A 520 -7.14 -15.83 -23.95
N ILE A 521 -7.78 -14.66 -23.89
CA ILE A 521 -9.01 -14.36 -24.62
C ILE A 521 -8.77 -14.43 -26.14
N ILE A 522 -7.72 -13.75 -26.63
CA ILE A 522 -7.37 -13.75 -28.07
C ILE A 522 -7.09 -15.18 -28.55
N TYR A 523 -6.29 -15.94 -27.80
CA TYR A 523 -5.97 -17.33 -28.12
C TYR A 523 -7.22 -18.21 -28.20
N LEU A 524 -8.16 -18.04 -27.27
CA LEU A 524 -9.44 -18.75 -27.30
C LEU A 524 -10.30 -18.38 -28.52
N PHE A 525 -10.35 -17.10 -28.89
CA PHE A 525 -11.06 -16.65 -30.10
C PHE A 525 -10.44 -17.22 -31.38
N LEU A 526 -9.11 -17.30 -31.47
CA LEU A 526 -8.40 -17.88 -32.62
C LEU A 526 -8.63 -19.39 -32.78
N GLN A 527 -8.94 -20.10 -31.69
CA GLN A 527 -9.23 -21.53 -31.69
C GLN A 527 -10.70 -21.89 -31.90
N ALA A 528 -11.60 -20.90 -31.96
CA ALA A 528 -13.02 -21.16 -32.24
C ALA A 528 -13.16 -21.76 -33.66
N PRO A 529 -13.79 -22.95 -33.83
CA PRO A 529 -13.97 -23.54 -35.14
C PRO A 529 -14.77 -22.59 -36.04
N ARG A 530 -14.24 -22.23 -37.21
CA ARG A 530 -15.03 -21.54 -38.25
C ARG A 530 -16.19 -22.45 -38.61
N VAL A 531 -17.40 -22.07 -38.21
CA VAL A 531 -18.64 -22.74 -38.61
C VAL A 531 -18.74 -22.57 -40.13
N LYS A 532 -18.51 -23.64 -40.89
CA LYS A 532 -18.78 -23.64 -42.33
C LYS A 532 -20.29 -23.42 -42.50
N PRO A 533 -20.74 -22.46 -43.33
CA PRO A 533 -22.16 -22.30 -43.61
C PRO A 533 -22.70 -23.62 -44.18
N GLN A 534 -23.77 -24.15 -43.57
CA GLN A 534 -24.47 -25.29 -44.15
C GLN A 534 -25.01 -24.86 -45.51
N GLU A 535 -24.52 -25.49 -46.58
CA GLU A 535 -25.19 -25.48 -47.88
C GLU A 535 -26.61 -25.97 -47.66
N LYS A 536 -27.57 -25.10 -47.98
CA LYS A 536 -28.98 -25.47 -48.09
C LYS A 536 -29.07 -26.51 -49.20
N MET A 537 -29.22 -27.78 -48.84
CA MET A 537 -29.71 -28.77 -49.78
C MET A 537 -31.18 -28.47 -50.04
N VAL A 538 -31.44 -28.04 -51.27
CA VAL A 538 -32.77 -27.83 -51.88
C VAL A 538 -33.44 -29.17 -52.12
#